data_AF-A0A5C1M923-F1
#
_entry.id   AF-A0A5C1M923-F1
#
_cell.length_a   1.000
_cell.length_b   1.000
_cell.length_c   1.000
_cell.angle_alpha   90.00
_cell.angle_beta   90.00
_cell.angle_gamma   90.00
#
_symmetry.space_group_name_H-M   'P 1'
#
loop_
_entity.id
_entity.type
_entity.pdbx_description
1 polymer ?
#
loop_
_entity_poly.entity_id
_entity_poly.type
_entity_poly.pdbx_seq_one_letter_code
_entity_poly.pdbx_strand_id
1 'polypeptide(L)'
;MCWSCNPYCGGCKPPKPKPFKCPTCNTYCFPELKTCKRCGTVLPELPKPTPVMCLYIGKMCATPCNKHKKAVEKGAPIEACKYHTPLDDNND
;
A
#
# COMPACT_ATOMS: atom_id res chain seq x y z
N MET A 1 -22.73 1.77 0.37
CA MET A 1 -22.39 1.37 -1.01
C MET A 1 -21.79 2.58 -1.71
N CYS A 2 -20.52 2.56 -2.14
CA CYS A 2 -19.95 3.62 -2.98
C CYS A 2 -20.17 3.21 -4.45
N TRP A 3 -20.93 4.00 -5.21
CA TRP A 3 -21.27 3.72 -6.62
C TRP A 3 -20.12 3.95 -7.61
N SER A 4 -18.99 4.49 -7.13
CA SER A 4 -17.77 4.68 -7.92
C SER A 4 -16.60 3.98 -7.24
N CYS A 5 -15.73 3.34 -8.04
CA CYS A 5 -14.54 2.68 -7.53
C CYS A 5 -13.56 3.73 -6.97
N ASN A 6 -13.42 3.79 -5.65
CA ASN A 6 -12.42 4.62 -5.00
C ASN A 6 -11.09 3.82 -4.84
N PRO A 7 -10.01 4.17 -5.55
CA PRO A 7 -8.74 3.45 -5.47
C PRO A 7 -8.04 3.56 -4.10
N TYR A 8 -8.50 4.45 -3.23
CA TYR A 8 -7.99 4.65 -1.87
C TYR A 8 -8.83 3.96 -0.78
N CYS A 9 -9.82 3.13 -1.15
CA CYS A 9 -10.64 2.39 -0.18
C CYS A 9 -9.89 1.26 0.54
N GLY A 10 -8.68 0.92 0.09
CA GLY A 10 -7.87 -0.20 0.61
C GLY A 10 -8.22 -1.56 0.01
N GLY A 11 -9.20 -1.64 -0.89
CA GLY A 11 -9.58 -2.87 -1.60
C GLY A 11 -8.70 -3.18 -2.83
N CYS A 12 -7.97 -2.20 -3.35
CA CYS A 12 -7.03 -2.38 -4.46
C CYS A 12 -5.88 -3.32 -4.07
N LYS A 13 -5.34 -4.03 -5.06
CA LYS A 13 -4.21 -4.95 -4.90
C LYS A 13 -3.13 -4.53 -5.91
N PRO A 14 -1.93 -4.14 -5.47
CA PRO A 14 -1.57 -3.78 -4.09
C PRO A 14 -2.38 -2.57 -3.57
N PRO A 15 -2.56 -2.43 -2.25
CA PRO A 15 -3.30 -1.30 -1.68
C PRO A 15 -2.51 0.00 -1.84
N LYS A 16 -3.20 1.07 -2.22
CA LYS A 16 -2.63 2.42 -2.17
C LYS A 16 -2.70 2.99 -0.76
N PRO A 17 -1.67 3.74 -0.32
CA PRO A 17 -1.75 4.46 0.95
C PRO A 17 -2.91 5.44 0.94
N LYS A 18 -3.58 5.57 2.10
CA LYS A 18 -4.80 6.37 2.22
C LYS A 18 -4.46 7.86 2.28
N PRO A 19 -5.30 8.74 1.69
CA PRO A 19 -5.23 10.17 1.95
C PRO A 19 -5.33 10.45 3.45
N PHE A 20 -4.61 11.48 3.90
CA PHE A 20 -4.56 11.89 5.30
C PHE A 20 -4.85 13.39 5.41
N LYS A 21 -5.17 13.85 6.62
CA LYS A 21 -5.43 15.27 6.88
C LYS A 21 -4.13 15.99 7.17
N CYS A 22 -3.92 17.14 6.54
CA CYS A 22 -2.84 18.06 6.90
C CYS A 22 -2.97 18.44 8.39
N PRO A 23 -1.89 18.34 9.18
CA PRO A 23 -1.94 18.61 10.62
C PRO A 23 -2.25 20.09 10.95
N THR A 24 -1.99 21.01 10.02
CA THR A 24 -2.17 22.45 10.24
C THR A 24 -3.55 22.94 9.82
N CYS A 25 -4.00 22.59 8.61
CA CYS A 25 -5.23 23.15 8.02
C CYS A 25 -6.34 22.11 7.78
N ASN A 26 -6.15 20.87 8.25
CA ASN A 26 -7.09 19.75 8.12
C ASN A 26 -7.51 19.38 6.68
N THR A 27 -6.82 19.90 5.67
CA THR A 27 -7.11 19.59 4.27
C THR A 27 -6.60 18.20 3.91
N TYR A 28 -7.40 17.42 3.18
CA TYR A 28 -7.00 16.11 2.69
C TYR A 28 -5.85 16.23 1.67
N CYS A 29 -4.75 15.55 1.98
CA CYS A 29 -3.54 15.46 1.20
C CYS A 29 -3.30 13.99 0.80
N PHE A 30 -2.72 13.80 -0.38
CA PHE A 30 -2.29 12.48 -0.82
C PHE A 30 -0.92 12.13 -0.21
N PRO A 31 -0.65 10.84 0.05
CA PRO A 31 0.64 10.32 0.54
C PRO A 31 1.87 10.77 -0.23
N GLU A 32 1.72 11.05 -1.52
CA GLU A 32 2.81 11.41 -2.43
C GLU A 32 3.23 12.90 -2.28
N LEU A 33 2.43 13.72 -1.59
CA LEU A 33 2.69 15.15 -1.45
C LEU A 33 3.65 15.42 -0.28
N LYS A 34 4.72 16.16 -0.57
CA LYS A 34 5.66 16.68 0.44
C LYS A 34 5.14 17.95 1.14
N THR A 35 4.24 18.69 0.50
CA THR A 35 3.69 19.95 1.01
C THR A 35 2.18 20.00 0.84
N CYS A 36 1.50 20.66 1.79
CA CYS A 36 0.05 20.80 1.74
C CYS A 36 -0.35 21.71 0.59
N LYS A 37 -1.18 21.20 -0.32
CA LYS A 37 -1.72 21.95 -1.47
C LYS A 37 -2.52 23.21 -1.10
N ARG A 38 -2.95 23.36 0.15
CA ARG A 38 -3.77 24.50 0.60
C ARG A 38 -2.96 25.52 1.39
N CYS A 39 -2.24 25.10 2.43
CA CYS A 39 -1.54 26.00 3.34
C CYS A 39 -0.01 26.00 3.17
N GLY A 40 0.54 25.18 2.28
CA GLY A 40 1.98 25.11 2.02
C GLY A 40 2.81 24.40 3.10
N THR A 41 2.22 24.01 4.24
CA THR A 41 2.97 23.34 5.32
C THR A 41 3.60 22.03 4.83
N VAL A 42 4.84 21.77 5.25
CA VAL A 42 5.54 20.51 5.01
C VAL A 42 4.76 19.37 5.65
N LEU A 43 4.45 18.35 4.87
CA LEU A 43 3.70 17.19 5.31
C LEU A 43 4.66 16.12 5.88
N PRO A 44 4.25 15.40 6.94
CA PRO A 44 5.05 14.30 7.46
C PRO A 44 5.12 13.15 6.46
N GLU A 45 6.25 12.45 6.43
CA GLU A 45 6.35 11.19 5.71
C GLU A 45 5.47 10.13 6.37
N LEU A 46 4.68 9.42 5.57
CA LEU A 46 3.85 8.33 6.07
C LEU A 46 4.70 7.07 6.25
N PRO A 47 4.44 6.27 7.30
CA PRO A 47 5.16 5.02 7.50
C PRO A 47 4.93 4.10 6.31
N LYS A 48 6.02 3.56 5.74
CA LYS A 48 5.94 2.52 4.72
C LYS A 48 5.31 1.26 5.34
N PRO A 49 4.49 0.51 4.59
CA PRO A 49 3.96 -0.76 5.09
C PRO A 49 5.11 -1.73 5.39
N THR A 50 4.95 -2.51 6.45
CA THR A 50 5.94 -3.54 6.80
C THR A 50 5.91 -4.65 5.76
N PRO A 51 7.07 -5.03 5.19
CA PRO A 51 7.17 -6.20 4.34
C PRO A 51 6.67 -7.47 5.04
N VAL A 52 5.97 -8.33 4.31
CA VAL A 52 5.51 -9.62 4.85
C VAL A 52 5.78 -10.75 3.86
N MET A 53 6.05 -11.93 4.41
CA MET A 53 6.12 -13.16 3.62
C MET A 53 4.72 -13.54 3.14
N CYS A 54 4.55 -13.67 1.82
CA CYS A 54 3.26 -13.94 1.21
C CYS A 54 3.04 -15.45 1.06
N LEU A 55 2.18 -16.05 1.90
CA LEU A 55 1.85 -17.48 1.84
C LEU A 55 1.21 -17.92 0.50
N TYR A 56 0.73 -16.96 -0.30
CA TYR A 56 0.15 -17.21 -1.62
C TYR A 56 1.20 -17.47 -2.71
N ILE A 57 2.39 -16.88 -2.61
CA ILE A 57 3.49 -17.01 -3.60
C ILE A 57 4.82 -17.49 -3.02
N GLY A 58 4.94 -17.58 -1.69
CA GLY A 58 6.18 -17.95 -1.00
C GLY A 58 7.29 -16.88 -1.09
N LYS A 59 6.97 -15.62 -1.41
CA LYS A 59 7.93 -14.50 -1.57
C LYS A 59 7.57 -13.31 -0.69
N MET A 60 8.52 -12.43 -0.40
CA MET A 60 8.30 -11.19 0.36
C MET A 60 7.54 -10.16 -0.49
N CYS A 61 6.52 -9.53 0.08
CA CYS A 61 5.84 -8.38 -0.54
C CYS A 61 6.10 -7.11 0.26
N ALA A 62 6.63 -6.07 -0.38
CA ALA A 62 6.85 -4.75 0.24
C ALA A 62 5.52 -4.06 0.60
N THR A 63 4.52 -4.17 -0.27
CA THR A 63 3.16 -3.61 -0.04
C THR A 63 2.12 -4.75 0.00
N PRO A 64 1.80 -5.30 1.19
CA PRO A 64 0.94 -6.46 1.32
C PRO A 64 -0.53 -6.20 0.93
N CYS A 65 -1.09 -7.07 0.10
CA CYS A 65 -2.49 -6.99 -0.36
C CYS A 65 -3.49 -7.88 0.41
N ASN A 66 -3.15 -8.28 1.65
CA ASN A 66 -3.86 -9.25 2.49
C ASN A 66 -3.97 -10.70 1.94
N LYS A 67 -3.64 -10.97 0.67
CA LYS A 67 -3.53 -12.35 0.16
C LYS A 67 -2.45 -13.17 0.88
N HIS A 68 -1.46 -12.50 1.47
CA HIS A 68 -0.39 -13.15 2.24
C HIS A 68 -0.89 -14.03 3.39
N LYS A 69 -2.11 -13.80 3.89
CA LYS A 69 -2.69 -14.56 5.00
C LYS A 69 -3.25 -15.92 4.60
N LYS A 70 -3.46 -16.17 3.31
CA LYS A 70 -4.07 -17.40 2.80
C LYS A 70 -3.06 -18.17 1.96
N ALA A 71 -2.82 -19.42 2.34
CA ALA A 71 -2.10 -20.38 1.50
C ALA A 71 -2.95 -20.77 0.28
N VAL A 72 -2.31 -21.27 -0.77
CA VAL A 72 -2.98 -21.79 -1.96
C VAL A 72 -3.67 -23.11 -1.62
N GLU A 73 -4.94 -23.27 -1.99
CA GLU A 73 -5.78 -24.43 -1.63
C GLU A 73 -5.26 -25.77 -2.21
N LYS A 74 -4.41 -25.72 -3.26
CA LYS A 74 -3.81 -26.89 -3.93
C LYS A 74 -2.31 -27.02 -3.66
N GLY A 75 -1.89 -26.81 -2.41
CA GLY A 75 -0.61 -27.29 -1.87
C GLY A 75 0.68 -26.58 -2.32
N ALA A 76 0.72 -25.91 -3.48
CA ALA A 76 1.90 -25.21 -3.98
C ALA A 76 1.66 -23.68 -4.09
N PRO A 77 2.59 -22.83 -3.59
CA PRO A 77 2.58 -21.40 -3.87
C PRO A 77 2.65 -21.14 -5.37
N ILE A 78 1.92 -20.15 -5.88
CA ILE A 78 2.00 -19.83 -7.31
C ILE A 78 3.30 -19.06 -7.60
N GLU A 79 3.96 -19.38 -8.71
CA GLU A 79 5.26 -18.78 -9.06
C GLU A 79 5.17 -17.29 -9.42
N ALA A 80 4.06 -16.89 -10.06
CA ALA A 80 3.82 -15.54 -10.57
C ALA A 80 2.50 -14.96 -10.04
N CYS A 81 2.58 -13.84 -9.31
CA CYS A 81 1.43 -13.04 -8.92
C CYS A 81 1.52 -11.65 -9.55
N LYS A 82 0.48 -11.27 -10.30
CA LYS A 82 0.33 -9.94 -10.92
C LYS A 82 0.47 -8.76 -9.93
N TYR A 83 0.21 -8.99 -8.65
CA TYR A 83 0.22 -7.98 -7.59
C TYR A 83 1.42 -8.11 -6.66
N HIS A 84 2.41 -8.92 -7.02
CA HIS A 84 3.63 -9.04 -6.26
C HIS A 84 4.37 -7.70 -6.27
N THR A 85 4.69 -7.20 -5.08
CA THR A 85 5.51 -6.00 -4.89
C THR A 85 6.85 -6.45 -4.34
N PRO A 86 7.89 -6.61 -5.17
CA PRO A 86 9.20 -7.05 -4.70
C PRO A 86 9.75 -6.05 -3.67
N LEU A 87 10.67 -6.51 -2.83
CA LEU A 87 11.46 -5.59 -2.02
C LEU A 87 12.45 -4.90 -2.96
N ASP A 88 12.54 -3.58 -2.86
CA ASP A 88 13.62 -2.86 -3.51
C ASP A 88 14.90 -3.19 -2.71
N ASP A 89 15.75 -4.08 -3.23
CA ASP A 89 17.07 -4.41 -2.66
C ASP A 89 18.10 -3.26 -2.82
N ASN A 90 17.64 -2.01 -2.94
CA ASN A 90 18.50 -0.85 -2.93
C ASN A 90 18.80 -0.47 -1.47
N ASN A 91 19.65 -1.28 -0.83
CA ASN A 91 20.47 -0.80 0.28
C ASN A 91 21.57 0.08 -0.33
N ASP A 92 21.43 1.40 -0.24
CA ASP A 92 22.50 2.37 0.06
C ASP A 92 21.92 3.78 0.26
#